data_AF-A0A1H7A0V1-F1
#
_entry.id   AF-A0A1H7A0V1-F1
#
_cell.length_a   1.000
_cell.length_b   1.000
_cell.length_c   1.000
_cell.angle_alpha   90.00
_cell.angle_beta   90.00
_cell.angle_gamma   90.00
#
_symmetry.space_group_name_H-M   'P 1'
#
loop_
_entity.id
_entity.type
_entity.pdbx_description
1 polymer ?
#
loop_
_entity_poly.entity_id
_entity_poly.type
_entity_poly.pdbx_seq_one_letter_code
_entity_poly.pdbx_strand_id
1 'polypeptide(L)'
;MRMTRLAPLFAAAAALAFPVSAATKDAADDRMAKALAGRVAGSPVRCISLSSVTSSQIIGRTGIIYQVGGRMFLNRPQSGADRLREWDVLLTRSNGTQLCRADTVDLIDQGSRAVRSFVVLGDFVPYTPAKER
;
A
#
# COMPACT_ATOMS: atom_id res chain seq x y z
N MET A 1 11.37 -50.55 -52.97
CA MET A 1 10.76 -49.25 -53.35
C MET A 1 11.07 -48.25 -52.25
N ARG A 2 11.95 -47.27 -52.51
CA ARG A 2 12.25 -46.16 -51.59
C ARG A 2 11.06 -45.20 -51.63
N MET A 3 10.51 -44.82 -50.48
CA MET A 3 9.54 -43.73 -50.38
C MET A 3 10.00 -42.72 -49.31
N THR A 4 9.82 -41.48 -49.70
CA THR A 4 10.53 -40.28 -49.30
C THR A 4 9.89 -39.65 -48.05
N ARG A 5 10.73 -38.95 -47.30
CA ARG A 5 10.50 -38.19 -46.04
C ARG A 5 9.26 -37.28 -46.05
N LEU A 6 8.68 -37.07 -44.86
CA LEU A 6 8.22 -35.75 -44.37
C LEU A 6 8.02 -35.82 -42.84
N ALA A 7 8.85 -35.07 -42.11
CA ALA A 7 8.77 -34.91 -40.66
C ALA A 7 7.82 -33.74 -40.32
N PRO A 8 6.90 -33.87 -39.36
CA PRO A 8 6.11 -32.73 -38.91
C PRO A 8 6.92 -31.95 -37.86
N LEU A 9 7.33 -30.73 -38.22
CA LEU A 9 7.71 -29.72 -37.24
C LEU A 9 6.46 -29.32 -36.45
N PHE A 10 6.33 -29.80 -35.22
CA PHE A 10 5.42 -29.21 -34.26
C PHE A 10 6.06 -27.93 -33.70
N ALA A 11 5.47 -26.79 -34.06
CA ALA A 11 5.86 -25.47 -33.60
C ALA A 11 5.70 -25.36 -32.07
N ALA A 12 6.80 -25.08 -31.37
CA ALA A 12 6.77 -24.72 -29.97
C ALA A 12 6.17 -23.31 -29.82
N ALA A 13 4.93 -23.23 -29.33
CA ALA A 13 4.34 -21.97 -28.88
C ALA A 13 5.03 -21.54 -27.58
N ALA A 14 6.00 -20.63 -27.68
CA ALA A 14 6.63 -20.02 -26.52
C ALA A 14 5.61 -19.10 -25.82
N ALA A 15 5.12 -19.54 -24.66
CA ALA A 15 4.33 -18.70 -23.77
C ALA A 15 5.20 -17.54 -23.26
N LEU A 16 4.88 -16.31 -23.67
CA LEU A 16 5.45 -15.10 -23.07
C LEU A 16 4.84 -14.90 -21.68
N ALA A 17 5.43 -15.52 -20.66
CA ALA A 17 5.15 -15.19 -19.27
C ALA A 17 5.84 -13.86 -18.93
N PHE A 18 5.10 -12.75 -19.00
CA PHE A 18 5.59 -11.44 -18.54
C PHE A 18 5.56 -11.38 -16.99
N PRO A 19 6.68 -11.17 -16.29
CA PRO A 19 6.71 -11.03 -14.84
C PRO A 19 6.43 -9.57 -14.46
N VAL A 20 5.19 -9.09 -14.62
CA VAL A 20 4.85 -7.67 -14.32
C VAL A 20 4.57 -7.43 -12.83
N SER A 21 4.37 -8.46 -12.00
CA SER A 21 3.95 -8.27 -10.61
C SER A 21 5.06 -8.10 -9.57
N ALA A 22 6.26 -8.67 -9.76
CA ALA A 22 7.30 -8.66 -8.72
C ALA A 22 7.94 -7.27 -8.55
N ALA A 23 8.39 -6.66 -9.65
CA ALA A 23 9.11 -5.38 -9.64
C ALA A 23 8.33 -4.21 -8.99
N THR A 24 6.99 -4.23 -9.08
CA THR A 24 6.16 -3.17 -8.47
C THR A 24 6.01 -3.29 -6.95
N LYS A 25 6.09 -4.51 -6.43
CA LYS A 25 6.01 -4.77 -4.99
C LYS A 25 7.32 -4.37 -4.32
N ASP A 26 8.45 -4.77 -4.91
CA ASP A 26 9.78 -4.45 -4.41
C ASP A 26 9.98 -2.92 -4.28
N ALA A 27 9.58 -2.16 -5.30
CA ALA A 27 9.66 -0.70 -5.27
C ALA A 27 8.79 -0.05 -4.17
N ALA A 28 7.65 -0.65 -3.81
CA ALA A 28 6.78 -0.13 -2.76
C ALA A 28 7.32 -0.45 -1.36
N ASP A 29 7.86 -1.67 -1.19
CA ASP A 29 8.54 -2.09 0.03
C ASP A 29 9.80 -1.23 0.29
N ASP A 30 10.56 -0.88 -0.75
CA ASP A 30 11.70 0.04 -0.66
C ASP A 30 11.29 1.45 -0.22
N ARG A 31 10.21 2.00 -0.80
CA ARG A 31 9.67 3.31 -0.37
C ARG A 31 9.22 3.28 1.07
N MET A 32 8.57 2.19 1.49
CA MET A 32 8.16 2.00 2.88
C MET A 32 9.37 1.96 3.81
N ALA A 33 10.39 1.17 3.48
CA ALA A 33 11.62 1.07 4.25
C ALA A 33 12.32 2.43 4.36
N LYS A 34 12.40 3.18 3.26
CA LYS A 34 12.97 4.54 3.24
C LYS A 34 12.16 5.52 4.10
N ALA A 35 10.83 5.48 4.03
CA ALA A 35 9.96 6.36 4.82
C ALA A 35 10.06 6.10 6.33
N LEU A 36 10.48 4.89 6.73
CA LEU A 36 10.61 4.46 8.12
C LEU A 36 12.08 4.34 8.58
N ALA A 37 13.04 4.73 7.75
CA ALA A 37 14.46 4.64 8.06
C ALA A 37 14.81 5.41 9.34
N GLY A 38 15.69 4.83 10.17
CA GLY A 38 16.09 5.42 11.45
C GLY A 38 14.99 5.42 12.52
N ARG A 39 13.89 4.68 12.32
CA ARG A 39 12.79 4.58 13.29
C ARG A 39 12.57 3.15 13.74
N VAL A 40 12.05 3.01 14.96
CA VAL A 40 11.73 1.73 15.59
C VAL A 40 10.22 1.61 15.72
N ALA A 41 9.69 0.46 15.32
CA ALA A 41 8.29 0.11 15.49
C ALA A 41 7.97 -0.18 16.97
N GLY A 42 6.89 0.40 17.48
CA GLY A 42 6.33 0.09 18.78
C GLY A 42 5.13 -0.86 18.69
N SER A 43 4.48 -1.11 19.83
CA SER A 43 3.27 -1.94 19.88
C SER A 43 2.13 -1.33 19.08
N PRO A 44 1.43 -2.12 18.23
CA PRO A 44 0.28 -1.64 17.48
C PRO A 44 -0.82 -1.10 18.40
N VAL A 45 -1.47 -0.02 17.98
CA VAL A 45 -2.65 0.54 18.63
C VAL A 45 -3.84 0.49 17.68
N ARG A 46 -5.04 0.37 18.24
CA ARG A 46 -6.26 0.23 17.44
C ARG A 46 -6.79 1.54 16.88
N CYS A 47 -6.49 2.68 17.51
CA CYS A 47 -6.99 3.98 17.10
C CYS A 47 -5.94 5.07 17.30
N ILE A 48 -5.97 6.09 16.45
CA ILE A 48 -5.20 7.33 16.57
C ILE A 48 -6.15 8.52 16.67
N SER A 49 -5.68 9.64 17.21
CA SER A 49 -6.44 10.89 17.26
C SER A 49 -6.53 11.48 15.85
N LEU A 50 -7.72 11.46 15.24
CA LEU A 50 -7.95 12.03 13.90
C LEU A 50 -7.75 13.54 13.91
N SER A 51 -8.20 14.22 14.96
CA SER A 51 -8.03 15.67 15.11
C SER A 51 -6.56 16.10 15.26
N SER A 52 -5.67 15.16 15.58
CA SER A 52 -4.22 15.41 15.70
C SER A 52 -3.43 14.96 14.47
N VAL A 53 -4.09 14.45 13.43
CA VAL A 53 -3.45 14.09 12.16
C VAL A 53 -3.07 15.38 11.43
N THR A 54 -1.77 15.59 11.22
CA THR A 54 -1.26 16.77 10.52
C THR A 54 -0.91 16.51 9.07
N SER A 55 -0.62 15.25 8.71
CA SER A 55 -0.43 14.83 7.32
C SER A 55 -0.63 13.33 7.18
N SER A 56 -0.87 12.91 5.93
CA SER A 56 -0.92 11.50 5.55
C SER A 56 -0.17 11.29 4.24
N GLN A 57 0.50 10.15 4.13
CA GLN A 57 1.23 9.76 2.94
C GLN A 57 0.84 8.32 2.57
N ILE A 58 0.39 8.13 1.33
CA ILE A 58 0.13 6.82 0.78
C ILE A 58 1.45 6.23 0.26
N ILE A 59 1.78 5.02 0.70
CA ILE A 59 2.77 4.17 0.03
C ILE A 59 1.98 3.18 -0.83
N GLY A 60 2.09 3.36 -2.16
CA GLY A 60 1.27 2.65 -3.14
C GLY A 60 1.20 1.15 -2.88
N ARG A 61 0.00 0.58 -3.01
CA ARG A 61 -0.29 -0.85 -2.83
C ARG A 61 0.07 -1.46 -1.46
N THR A 62 0.53 -0.66 -0.50
CA THR A 62 1.19 -1.15 0.72
C THR A 62 0.57 -0.63 2.00
N GLY A 63 0.43 0.69 2.15
CA GLY A 63 -0.06 1.26 3.40
C GLY A 63 -0.12 2.78 3.43
N ILE A 64 -0.52 3.32 4.56
CA ILE A 64 -0.70 4.75 4.78
C ILE A 64 0.09 5.14 6.03
N ILE A 65 0.93 6.15 5.92
CA ILE A 65 1.63 6.76 7.04
C ILE A 65 0.86 8.00 7.47
N TYR A 66 0.52 8.08 8.75
CA TYR A 66 -0.09 9.25 9.38
C TYR A 66 0.92 9.94 10.30
N GLN A 67 1.01 11.26 10.24
CA GLN A 67 1.71 12.06 11.25
C GLN A 67 0.70 12.52 12.30
N VAL A 68 0.91 12.13 13.56
CA VAL A 68 0.01 12.43 14.67
C VAL A 68 0.83 12.90 15.87
N GLY A 69 0.65 14.16 16.28
CA GLY A 69 1.32 14.70 17.47
C GLY A 69 2.86 14.54 17.45
N GLY A 70 3.49 14.71 16.28
CA GLY A 70 4.95 14.55 16.11
C GLY A 70 5.44 13.11 15.97
N ARG A 71 4.54 12.11 15.97
CA ARG A 71 4.86 10.69 15.80
C ARG A 71 4.32 10.18 14.46
N MET A 72 5.04 9.24 13.86
CA MET A 72 4.58 8.53 12.66
C MET A 72 3.81 7.28 13.06
N PHE A 73 2.70 7.02 12.40
CA PHE A 73 1.91 5.80 12.55
C PHE A 73 1.73 5.17 11.18
N LEU A 74 2.18 3.93 11.03
CA LEU A 74 1.92 3.14 9.84
C LEU A 74 0.62 2.37 10.02
N ASN A 75 -0.34 2.60 9.12
CA ASN A 75 -1.48 1.72 8.94
C ASN A 75 -1.24 0.84 7.70
N ARG A 76 -1.31 -0.48 7.89
CA ARG A 76 -1.48 -1.40 6.77
C ARG A 76 -2.96 -1.80 6.72
N PRO A 77 -3.73 -1.38 5.70
CA PRO A 77 -5.14 -1.74 5.60
C PRO A 77 -5.32 -3.25 5.65
N GLN A 78 -6.30 -3.71 6.42
CA GLN A 78 -6.67 -5.12 6.46
C GLN A 78 -7.42 -5.56 5.18
N SER A 79 -7.90 -4.60 4.38
CA SER A 79 -8.46 -4.84 3.05
C SER A 79 -8.28 -3.63 2.13
N GLY A 80 -8.09 -3.88 0.83
CA GLY A 80 -7.98 -2.86 -0.22
C GLY A 80 -6.62 -2.17 -0.34
N ALA A 81 -5.60 -2.64 0.39
CA ALA A 81 -4.24 -2.06 0.33
C ALA A 81 -3.69 -2.02 -1.10
N ASP A 82 -3.97 -3.05 -1.91
CA ASP A 82 -3.60 -3.18 -3.32
C ASP A 82 -4.16 -2.07 -4.22
N ARG A 83 -5.22 -1.39 -3.76
CA ARG A 83 -5.86 -0.29 -4.46
C ARG A 83 -5.26 1.06 -4.09
N LEU A 84 -4.36 1.18 -3.12
CA LEU A 84 -3.71 2.44 -2.79
C LEU A 84 -2.83 2.93 -3.95
N ARG A 85 -3.01 4.19 -4.33
CA ARG A 85 -2.17 4.91 -5.28
C ARG A 85 -1.64 6.17 -4.61
N GLU A 86 -0.41 6.57 -4.92
CA GLU A 86 0.29 7.64 -4.19
C GLU A 86 -0.39 9.00 -4.32
N TRP A 87 -1.08 9.23 -5.43
CA TRP A 87 -1.75 10.48 -5.77
C TRP A 87 -3.22 10.52 -5.36
N ASP A 88 -3.70 9.56 -4.57
CA ASP A 88 -5.09 9.61 -4.12
C ASP A 88 -5.28 10.58 -2.96
N VAL A 89 -6.48 11.16 -2.89
CA VAL A 89 -6.92 11.88 -1.70
C VAL A 89 -7.63 10.90 -0.79
N LEU A 90 -7.17 10.84 0.46
CA LEU A 90 -7.79 10.03 1.52
C LEU A 90 -8.98 10.78 2.10
N LEU A 91 -10.19 10.35 1.76
CA LEU A 91 -11.40 10.88 2.36
C LEU A 91 -11.83 9.99 3.54
N THR A 92 -11.51 10.45 4.74
CA THR A 92 -11.92 9.78 5.98
C THR A 92 -13.31 10.28 6.38
N ARG A 93 -14.30 9.38 6.42
CA ARG A 93 -15.63 9.67 6.98
C ARG A 93 -15.69 9.13 8.40
N SER A 94 -15.37 9.96 9.39
CA SER A 94 -15.52 9.61 10.80
C SER A 94 -16.47 10.60 11.48
N ASN A 95 -17.40 10.08 12.27
CA ASN A 95 -18.29 10.89 13.12
C ASN A 95 -17.66 11.21 14.49
N GLY A 96 -16.44 10.74 14.74
CA GLY A 96 -15.74 10.87 16.02
C GLY A 96 -14.39 11.57 15.90
N THR A 97 -13.70 11.68 17.03
CA THR A 97 -12.37 12.32 17.13
C THR A 97 -11.22 11.35 16.85
N GLN A 98 -11.54 10.09 16.58
CA GLN A 98 -10.56 9.02 16.36
C GLN A 98 -10.66 8.47 14.93
N LEU A 99 -9.52 7.96 14.46
CA LEU A 99 -9.42 7.10 13.30
C LEU A 99 -8.96 5.73 13.80
N CYS A 100 -9.81 4.74 13.61
CA CYS A 100 -9.69 3.42 14.20
C CYS A 100 -9.50 2.33 13.14
N ARG A 101 -8.99 1.19 13.59
CA ARG A 101 -9.04 -0.06 12.84
C ARG A 101 -10.49 -0.35 12.43
N ALA A 102 -10.64 -0.88 11.23
CA ALA A 102 -11.90 -1.17 10.55
C ALA A 102 -12.69 0.07 10.07
N ASP A 103 -12.22 1.29 10.35
CA ASP A 103 -12.75 2.46 9.67
C ASP A 103 -12.47 2.37 8.17
N THR A 104 -13.39 2.91 7.38
CA THR A 104 -13.28 2.94 5.93
C THR A 104 -12.76 4.30 5.48
N VAL A 105 -11.76 4.29 4.60
CA VAL A 105 -11.23 5.50 3.97
C VAL A 105 -11.48 5.41 2.48
N ASP A 106 -12.20 6.39 1.94
CA ASP A 106 -12.45 6.49 0.51
C ASP A 106 -11.20 7.03 -0.19
N LEU A 107 -10.95 6.47 -1.36
CA LEU A 107 -9.85 6.82 -2.25
C LEU A 107 -10.43 7.65 -3.39
N ILE A 108 -10.15 8.95 -3.36
CA ILE A 108 -10.58 9.89 -4.39
C ILE A 108 -9.47 10.06 -5.42
N ASP A 109 -9.81 9.86 -6.69
CA ASP A 109 -8.93 10.17 -7.79
C ASP A 109 -8.81 11.70 -7.97
N GLN A 110 -7.59 12.24 -7.96
CA GLN A 110 -7.39 13.69 -8.01
C GLN A 110 -7.87 14.33 -9.31
N GLY A 111 -7.80 13.62 -10.45
CA GLY A 111 -8.19 14.15 -11.75
C GLY A 111 -9.70 14.27 -11.90
N SER A 112 -10.40 13.14 -11.72
CA SER A 112 -11.86 13.07 -11.84
C SER A 112 -12.62 13.58 -10.60
N ARG A 113 -11.94 13.69 -9.45
CA ARG A 113 -12.53 14.00 -8.14
C ARG A 113 -13.61 13.00 -7.68
N ALA A 114 -13.68 11.84 -8.32
CA ALA A 114 -14.63 10.79 -7.99
C ALA A 114 -14.04 9.78 -7.00
N VAL A 115 -14.91 9.16 -6.19
CA VAL A 115 -14.55 7.98 -5.40
C VAL A 115 -14.25 6.84 -6.36
N ARG A 116 -13.03 6.31 -6.36
CA ARG A 116 -12.67 5.14 -7.19
C ARG A 116 -12.72 3.83 -6.42
N SER A 117 -12.50 3.88 -5.10
CA SER A 117 -12.46 2.72 -4.21
C SER A 117 -12.44 3.20 -2.76
N PHE A 118 -12.35 2.25 -1.83
CA PHE A 118 -12.04 2.47 -0.44
C PHE A 118 -10.98 1.46 0.05
N VAL A 119 -10.47 1.69 1.26
CA VAL A 119 -9.72 0.72 2.06
C VAL A 119 -10.37 0.55 3.43
N VAL A 120 -10.15 -0.61 4.05
CA VAL A 120 -10.52 -0.85 5.45
C VAL A 120 -9.26 -0.84 6.30
N LEU A 121 -9.16 0.10 7.23
CA LEU A 121 -7.94 0.31 8.01
C LEU A 121 -7.62 -0.88 8.92
N GLY A 122 -6.32 -1.15 9.07
CA GLY A 122 -5.79 -2.11 10.04
C GLY A 122 -5.42 -1.43 11.36
N ASP A 123 -4.56 -2.08 12.14
CA ASP A 123 -3.94 -1.44 13.31
C ASP A 123 -2.89 -0.40 12.90
N PHE A 124 -2.60 0.52 13.82
CA PHE A 124 -1.63 1.58 13.65
C PHE A 124 -0.36 1.25 14.43
N VAL A 125 0.75 1.07 13.72
CA VAL A 125 2.06 0.82 14.33
C VAL A 125 2.78 2.15 14.52
N PRO A 126 3.07 2.59 15.75
CA PRO A 126 3.84 3.80 15.98
C PRO A 126 5.31 3.59 15.61
N TYR A 127 5.91 4.59 14.96
CA TYR A 127 7.33 4.64 14.63
C TYR A 127 7.98 5.86 15.27
N THR A 128 8.84 5.62 16.24
CA THR A 128 9.62 6.66 16.93
C THR A 128 11.06 6.65 16.44
N PRO A 129 11.78 7.78 16.47
CA PRO A 129 13.21 7.80 16.19
C PRO A 129 13.93 6.73 17.02
N ALA A 130 14.87 6.00 16.40
CA ALA A 130 15.81 5.19 17.16
C ALA A 130 16.56 6.15 18.09
N LYS A 131 16.60 5.85 19.40
CA LYS A 131 17.48 6.61 20.29
C LYS A 131 18.91 6.37 19.82
N GLU A 132 19.53 7.42 19.28
CA GLU A 132 20.98 7.49 19.19
C GLU A 132 21.48 7.53 20.63
N ARG A 133 22.24 6.51 21.04
CA ARG A 133 22.89 6.45 22.35
C ARG A 133 24.19 7.22 22.31
#